data_AF-A0A2E6ZRP1-F1
#
_entry.id   AF-A0A2E6ZRP1-F1
#
_cell.length_a   1.000
_cell.length_b   1.000
_cell.length_c   1.000
_cell.angle_alpha   90.00
_cell.angle_beta   90.00
_cell.angle_gamma   90.00
#
_symmetry.space_group_name_H-M   'P 1'
#
loop_
_entity.id
_entity.type
_entity.pdbx_description
1 polymer ?
#
loop_
_entity_poly.entity_id
_entity_poly.type
_entity_poly.pdbx_seq_one_letter_code
_entity_poly.pdbx_strand_id
1 'polypeptide(L)' 'AAATLVQKVGAQIVEIGFLIELSFLNGREKLNDHPIHSIITY' A
#
# COMPACT_ATOMS: atom_id res chain seq x y z
N ALA A 1 0.47 3.21 8.30
CA ALA A 1 1.41 4.11 9.01
C ALA A 1 2.14 5.05 8.04
N ALA A 2 3.02 4.54 7.15
CA ALA A 2 3.71 5.38 6.17
C ALA A 2 2.76 6.22 5.31
N ALA A 3 1.72 5.59 4.73
CA ALA A 3 0.67 6.29 3.97
C ALA A 3 0.05 7.46 4.76
N THR A 4 -0.30 7.24 6.02
CA THR A 4 -0.87 8.27 6.90
C THR A 4 0.08 9.45 7.12
N LEU A 5 1.39 9.19 7.25
CA LEU A 5 2.39 10.26 7.43
C LEU A 5 2.53 11.09 6.15
N VAL A 6 2.57 10.42 4.99
CA VAL A 6 2.63 11.08 3.67
C VAL A 6 1.38 11.94 3.43
N GLN A 7 0.20 11.45 3.77
CA GLN A 7 -1.05 12.25 3.67
C GLN A 7 -1.03 13.47 4.60
N LYS A 8 -0.49 13.35 5.82
CA LYS A 8 -0.41 14.46 6.79
C LYS A 8 0.46 15.62 6.31
N VAL A 9 1.43 15.37 5.43
CA VAL A 9 2.24 16.43 4.82
C VAL A 9 1.61 17.01 3.54
N GLY A 10 0.34 16.67 3.26
CA GLY A 10 -0.41 17.18 2.12
C GLY A 10 -0.09 16.49 0.79
N ALA A 11 0.66 15.39 0.81
CA ALA A 11 0.99 14.66 -0.40
C ALA A 11 -0.15 13.71 -0.82
N GLN A 12 -0.35 13.61 -2.14
CA GLN A 12 -1.26 12.65 -2.73
C GLN A 12 -0.53 11.33 -2.99
N ILE A 13 -1.04 10.24 -2.41
CA ILE A 13 -0.52 8.90 -2.69
C ILE A 13 -1.15 8.42 -3.99
N VAL A 14 -0.31 8.22 -5.01
CA VAL A 14 -0.73 7.71 -6.32
C VAL A 14 -0.73 6.18 -6.38
N GLU A 15 0.23 5.54 -5.71
CA GLU A 15 0.40 4.08 -5.67
C GLU A 15 1.29 3.68 -4.47
N ILE A 16 1.15 2.44 -4.01
CA ILE A 16 2.07 1.79 -3.08
C ILE A 16 2.65 0.54 -3.75
N GLY A 17 3.97 0.50 -3.91
CA GLY A 17 4.69 -0.62 -4.53
C GLY A 17 5.28 -1.59 -3.52
N PHE A 18 5.18 -2.89 -3.80
CA PHE A 18 5.81 -3.98 -3.04
C PHE A 18 6.63 -4.88 -3.97
N LEU A 19 7.78 -5.36 -3.49
CA LEU A 19 8.50 -6.42 -4.19
C LEU A 19 7.79 -7.77 -4.01
N ILE A 20 7.35 -8.06 -2.78
CA ILE A 20 6.64 -9.29 -2.40
C ILE A 20 5.41 -8.91 -1.59
N GLU A 21 4.26 -9.44 -1.97
CA GLU A 21 3.01 -9.36 -1.22
C GLU A 21 2.62 -10.73 -0.69
N LEU A 22 2.26 -10.78 0.59
CA LEU A 22 1.68 -11.95 1.25
C LEU A 22 0.15 -11.75 1.32
N SER A 23 -0.55 -12.13 0.26
CA SER A 23 -1.98 -11.92 0.05
C SER A 23 -2.85 -12.59 1.11
N PHE A 24 -2.43 -13.75 1.63
CA PHE A 24 -3.14 -14.47 2.69
C PHE A 24 -3.21 -13.70 4.03
N LEU A 25 -2.42 -12.64 4.19
CA LEU A 25 -2.46 -11.75 5.36
C LEU A 25 -3.45 -10.58 5.20
N ASN A 26 -4.14 -10.47 4.06
CA ASN A 26 -5.11 -9.40 3.75
C ASN A 26 -4.55 -7.99 3.97
N GLY A 27 -3.28 -7.77 3.62
CA GLY A 27 -2.60 -6.49 3.84
C GLY A 27 -3.24 -5.32 3.08
N ARG A 28 -3.79 -5.57 1.89
CA ARG A 28 -4.45 -4.56 1.04
C ARG A 28 -5.64 -3.91 1.72
N GLU A 29 -6.41 -4.66 2.53
CA GLU A 29 -7.58 -4.13 3.25
C GLU A 29 -7.19 -3.01 4.23
N LYS A 30 -5.97 -3.06 4.79
CA LYS A 30 -5.46 -2.04 5.71
C LYS A 30 -4.95 -0.78 5.01
N LEU A 31 -4.83 -0.80 3.69
CA LEU A 31 -4.27 0.29 2.88
C LEU A 31 -5.35 1.13 2.18
N ASN A 32 -6.61 1.07 2.65
CA ASN A 32 -7.69 2.00 2.29
C ASN A 32 -7.81 2.27 0.78
N ASP A 33 -7.80 1.21 -0.03
CA ASP A 33 -7.93 1.26 -1.48
C ASP A 33 -6.87 2.08 -2.23
N HIS A 34 -5.72 2.37 -1.61
CA HIS A 34 -4.58 2.86 -2.37
C HIS A 34 -4.23 1.85 -3.47
N PRO A 35 -3.97 2.29 -4.73
CA PRO A 35 -3.51 1.39 -5.77
C PRO A 35 -2.26 0.65 -5.30
N ILE A 36 -2.31 -0.69 -5.34
CA ILE A 36 -1.20 -1.55 -4.91
C ILE A 36 -0.63 -2.26 -6.13
N HIS A 37 0.67 -2.10 -6.34
CA HIS A 37 1.42 -2.89 -7.30
C HIS A 37 2.41 -3.79 -6.57
N SER A 38 2.39 -5.08 -6.90
CA SER A 38 3.28 -6.08 -6.32
C SER A 38 3.97 -6.84 -7.44
N ILE A 39 5.29 -7.00 -7.35
CA ILE A 39 6.07 -7.74 -8.36
C ILE A 39 5.84 -9.24 -8.20
N ILE A 40 5.75 -9.73 -6.96
CA ILE A 40 5.45 -11.13 -6.62
C ILE A 40 4.33 -11.16 -5.58
N THR A 41 3.36 -12.06 -5.76
CA THR A 41 2.24 -12.26 -4.82
C THR A 41 2.15 -13.72 -4.39
N TYR A 42 2.06 -13.96 -3.08
CA TYR A 42 1.91 -15.28 -2.44
C TYR A 42 0.67 -15.36 -1.57
#